data_AF-A0A401QMD5-F1
#
_entry.id   AF-A0A401QMD5-F1
#
_cell.length_a   1.000
_cell.length_b   1.000
_cell.length_c   1.000
_cell.angle_alpha   90.00
_cell.angle_beta   90.00
_cell.angle_gamma   90.00
#
_symmetry.space_group_name_H-M   'P 1'
#
loop_
_entity.id
_entity.type
_entity.pdbx_description
1 polymer ?
#
loop_
_entity_poly.entity_id
_entity_poly.type
_entity_poly.pdbx_seq_one_letter_code
_entity_poly.pdbx_strand_id
1 'polypeptide(L)'
;MQNASLRCEREALERKLRKVQEQVDCTSSTVLFLSKQVKEKEGKVKEAAFSVDNMKGSNKWLRFYTGFDSDAKFEAFLHFVTQDPDLCSGRIRGNIARGRLDAGPHSTLSHADQLLLVMCRLRLGLLLQDLAYRFRISETTVSRVWLNWTEVIQARLMQVSTLQGSPTV
;
A
#
# COMPACT_ATOMS: atom_id res chain seq x y z
N MET A 1 -9.89 -57.69 -38.30
CA MET A 1 -8.78 -57.20 -37.45
C MET A 1 -8.91 -55.71 -37.08
N GLN A 2 -9.32 -54.81 -37.98
CA GLN A 2 -9.39 -53.36 -37.73
C GLN A 2 -10.26 -52.92 -36.53
N ASN A 3 -11.42 -53.58 -36.32
CA ASN A 3 -12.35 -53.26 -35.23
C ASN A 3 -11.78 -53.55 -33.83
N ALA A 4 -10.89 -54.53 -33.69
CA ALA A 4 -10.23 -54.84 -32.41
C ALA A 4 -9.15 -53.80 -32.07
N SER A 5 -8.42 -53.33 -33.08
CA SER A 5 -7.41 -52.27 -32.94
C SER A 5 -8.04 -50.95 -32.44
N LEU A 6 -9.16 -50.54 -33.05
CA LEU A 6 -9.88 -49.32 -32.67
C LEU A 6 -10.45 -49.38 -31.25
N ARG A 7 -10.92 -50.57 -30.80
CA ARG A 7 -11.38 -50.76 -29.42
C ARG A 7 -10.24 -50.62 -28.41
N CYS A 8 -9.09 -51.23 -28.69
CA CYS A 8 -7.91 -51.13 -27.84
C CYS A 8 -7.40 -49.68 -27.73
N GLU A 9 -7.39 -48.94 -28.83
CA GLU A 9 -7.00 -47.53 -28.87
C GLU A 9 -7.96 -46.63 -28.07
N ARG A 10 -9.27 -46.85 -28.23
CA ARG A 10 -10.29 -46.14 -27.46
C ARG A 10 -10.15 -46.38 -25.96
N GLU A 11 -9.95 -47.63 -25.53
CA GLU A 11 -9.71 -47.93 -24.13
C GLU A 11 -8.43 -47.29 -23.59
N ALA A 12 -7.37 -47.21 -24.42
CA ALA A 12 -6.13 -46.53 -24.05
C ALA A 12 -6.33 -45.01 -23.89
N LEU A 13 -7.13 -44.39 -24.75
CA LEU A 13 -7.51 -42.98 -24.63
C LEU A 13 -8.37 -42.71 -23.39
N GLU A 14 -9.35 -43.57 -23.08
CA GLU A 14 -10.17 -43.45 -21.86
C GLU A 14 -9.34 -43.61 -20.58
N ARG A 15 -8.30 -44.47 -20.59
CA ARG A 15 -7.34 -44.58 -19.48
C ARG A 15 -6.49 -43.32 -19.33
N LYS A 16 -6.06 -42.70 -20.43
CA LYS A 16 -5.31 -41.43 -20.40
C LYS A 16 -6.20 -40.28 -19.88
N LEU A 17 -7.45 -40.19 -20.34
CA LEU A 17 -8.42 -39.20 -19.87
C LEU A 17 -8.66 -39.30 -18.36
N ARG A 18 -8.83 -40.52 -17.83
CA ARG A 18 -8.95 -40.74 -16.38
C ARG A 18 -7.74 -40.24 -15.60
N LYS A 19 -6.53 -40.60 -16.04
CA LYS A 19 -5.29 -40.15 -15.39
C LYS A 19 -5.15 -38.62 -15.42
N VAL A 20 -5.48 -37.99 -16.53
CA VAL A 20 -5.47 -36.52 -16.66
C VAL A 20 -6.52 -35.90 -15.74
N GLN A 21 -7.73 -36.46 -15.67
CA GLN A 21 -8.79 -35.98 -14.79
C GLN A 21 -8.40 -36.08 -13.31
N GLU A 22 -7.88 -37.23 -12.88
CA GLU A 22 -7.37 -37.44 -11.51
C GLU A 22 -6.25 -36.45 -11.18
N GLN A 23 -5.36 -36.17 -12.13
CA GLN A 23 -4.29 -35.19 -11.95
C GLN A 23 -4.83 -33.76 -11.86
N VAL A 24 -5.85 -33.41 -12.65
CA VAL A 24 -6.53 -32.11 -12.59
C VAL A 24 -7.23 -31.95 -11.24
N ASP A 25 -7.93 -32.96 -10.76
CA ASP A 25 -8.65 -32.92 -9.49
C ASP A 25 -7.69 -32.81 -8.30
N CYS A 26 -6.60 -33.58 -8.33
CA CYS A 26 -5.52 -33.50 -7.34
C CYS A 26 -4.88 -32.11 -7.34
N THR A 27 -4.50 -31.60 -8.51
CA THR A 27 -3.87 -30.27 -8.64
C THR A 27 -4.84 -29.17 -8.20
N SER A 28 -6.10 -29.21 -8.62
CA SER A 28 -7.14 -28.25 -8.24
C SER A 28 -7.31 -28.18 -6.72
N SER A 29 -7.34 -29.34 -6.07
CA SER A 29 -7.41 -29.43 -4.60
C SER A 29 -6.20 -28.78 -3.92
N THR A 30 -4.98 -29.01 -4.44
CA THR A 30 -3.77 -28.37 -3.90
C THR A 30 -3.76 -26.85 -4.10
N VAL A 31 -4.22 -26.37 -5.27
CA VAL A 31 -4.31 -24.94 -5.59
C VAL A 31 -5.30 -24.25 -4.67
N LEU A 32 -6.47 -24.85 -4.43
CA LEU A 32 -7.47 -24.33 -3.50
C LEU A 32 -6.91 -24.23 -2.06
N PHE A 33 -6.21 -25.28 -1.60
CA PHE A 33 -5.61 -25.29 -0.27
C PHE A 33 -4.51 -24.22 -0.10
N LEU A 34 -3.60 -24.12 -1.07
CA LEU A 34 -2.54 -23.11 -1.05
C LEU A 34 -3.11 -21.69 -1.16
N SER A 35 -4.10 -21.47 -2.03
CA SER A 35 -4.79 -20.18 -2.14
C SER A 35 -5.43 -19.75 -0.82
N LYS A 36 -6.06 -20.68 -0.10
CA LYS A 36 -6.61 -20.43 1.24
C LYS A 36 -5.53 -20.03 2.24
N GLN A 37 -4.41 -20.77 2.28
CA GLN A 37 -3.30 -20.44 3.18
C GLN A 37 -2.65 -19.09 2.87
N VAL A 38 -2.49 -18.75 1.59
CA VAL A 38 -1.98 -17.43 1.17
C VAL A 38 -2.90 -16.34 1.67
N LYS A 39 -4.21 -16.47 1.45
CA LYS A 39 -5.20 -15.49 1.91
C LYS A 39 -5.21 -15.29 3.42
N GLU A 40 -5.06 -16.38 4.19
CA GLU A 40 -4.97 -16.32 5.65
C GLU A 40 -3.70 -15.63 6.13
N LYS A 41 -2.54 -15.96 5.53
CA LYS A 41 -1.27 -15.31 5.85
C LYS A 41 -1.26 -13.84 5.46
N GLU A 42 -1.79 -13.50 4.30
CA GLU A 42 -1.95 -12.11 3.85
C GLU A 42 -2.84 -11.31 4.80
N GLY A 43 -3.93 -11.90 5.31
CA GLY A 43 -4.79 -11.28 6.32
C GLY A 43 -4.02 -10.95 7.61
N LYS A 44 -3.32 -11.94 8.17
CA LYS A 44 -2.51 -11.76 9.40
C LYS A 44 -1.39 -10.73 9.22
N VAL A 45 -0.76 -10.67 8.05
CA VAL A 45 0.27 -9.67 7.73
C VAL A 45 -0.33 -8.27 7.63
N LYS A 46 -1.52 -8.12 7.04
CA LYS A 46 -2.21 -6.83 6.94
C LYS A 46 -2.68 -6.32 8.30
N GLU A 47 -3.22 -7.18 9.17
CA GLU A 47 -3.66 -6.82 10.52
C GLU A 47 -2.50 -6.43 11.45
N ALA A 48 -1.29 -6.95 11.21
CA ALA A 48 -0.10 -6.59 11.96
C ALA A 48 0.68 -5.41 11.35
N ALA A 49 0.24 -4.88 10.20
CA ALA A 49 0.95 -3.81 9.51
C ALA A 49 0.87 -2.49 10.30
N PHE A 50 1.94 -1.70 10.21
CA PHE A 50 1.92 -0.33 10.70
C PHE A 50 1.23 0.55 9.64
N SER A 51 -0.08 0.73 9.78
CA SER A 51 -0.92 1.49 8.85
C SER A 51 -1.93 2.36 9.59
N VAL A 52 -2.45 3.38 8.92
CA VAL A 52 -3.53 4.21 9.44
C VAL A 52 -4.78 3.36 9.72
N ASP A 53 -5.11 2.43 8.83
CA ASP A 53 -6.31 1.58 9.00
C ASP A 53 -6.24 0.69 10.24
N ASN A 54 -5.04 0.24 10.63
CA ASN A 54 -4.85 -0.54 11.85
C ASN A 54 -4.82 0.33 13.12
N MET A 55 -4.64 1.64 12.97
CA MET A 55 -4.69 2.60 14.08
C MET A 55 -6.10 3.14 14.33
N LYS A 56 -6.97 3.12 13.31
CA LYS A 56 -8.39 3.51 13.42
C LYS A 56 -9.05 2.66 14.50
N GLY A 57 -9.50 3.31 15.57
CA GLY A 57 -10.08 2.65 16.76
C GLY A 57 -9.23 2.75 18.03
N SER A 58 -7.95 3.13 17.93
CA SER A 58 -7.11 3.48 19.09
C SER A 58 -6.53 4.88 18.94
N ASN A 59 -7.33 5.90 19.27
CA ASN A 59 -6.93 7.32 19.25
C ASN A 59 -5.61 7.58 20.01
N LYS A 60 -5.26 6.73 20.99
CA LYS A 60 -3.98 6.80 21.71
C LYS A 60 -2.78 6.68 20.77
N TRP A 61 -2.79 5.71 19.86
CA TRP A 61 -1.66 5.48 18.96
C TRP A 61 -1.62 6.51 17.84
N LEU A 62 -2.78 6.89 17.29
CA LEU A 62 -2.86 7.98 16.32
C LEU A 62 -2.26 9.27 16.90
N ARG A 63 -2.67 9.66 18.11
CA ARG A 63 -2.14 10.84 18.80
C ARG A 63 -0.65 10.73 19.09
N PHE A 64 -0.18 9.55 19.50
CA PHE A 64 1.24 9.34 19.78
C PHE A 64 2.10 9.55 18.53
N TYR A 65 1.70 8.97 17.39
CA TYR A 65 2.49 9.01 16.16
C TYR A 65 2.32 10.30 15.35
N THR A 66 1.12 10.86 15.32
CA THR A 66 0.80 12.00 14.44
C THR A 66 0.54 13.30 15.20
N GLY A 67 0.22 13.23 16.50
CA GLY A 67 -0.25 14.37 17.28
C GLY A 67 -1.75 14.66 17.16
N PHE A 68 -2.47 14.01 16.24
CA PHE A 68 -3.92 14.22 16.09
C PHE A 68 -4.71 13.44 17.14
N ASP A 69 -5.61 14.13 17.85
CA ASP A 69 -6.45 13.52 18.89
C ASP A 69 -7.65 12.73 18.34
N SER A 70 -7.91 12.81 17.04
CA SER A 70 -9.07 12.19 16.39
C SER A 70 -8.75 11.83 14.94
N ASP A 71 -9.20 10.64 14.53
CA ASP A 71 -9.14 10.17 13.14
C ASP A 71 -9.76 11.19 12.18
N ALA A 72 -10.86 11.84 12.57
CA ALA A 72 -11.53 12.83 11.71
C ALA A 72 -10.65 14.06 11.42
N LYS A 73 -9.83 14.51 12.38
CA LYS A 73 -8.90 15.63 12.15
C LYS A 73 -7.75 15.22 11.24
N PHE A 74 -7.25 13.99 11.41
CA PHE A 74 -6.22 13.43 10.55
C PHE A 74 -6.72 13.30 9.11
N GLU A 75 -7.91 12.74 8.89
CA GLU A 75 -8.53 12.61 7.57
C GLU A 75 -8.85 13.97 6.95
N ALA A 76 -9.32 14.95 7.74
CA ALA A 76 -9.54 16.31 7.26
C ALA A 76 -8.23 16.97 6.80
N PHE A 77 -7.13 16.78 7.55
CA PHE A 77 -5.82 17.27 7.16
C PHE A 77 -5.29 16.55 5.92
N LEU A 78 -5.45 15.23 5.83
CA LEU A 78 -5.10 14.46 4.64
C LEU A 78 -5.83 15.02 3.42
N HIS A 79 -7.15 15.16 3.50
CA HIS A 79 -7.97 15.73 2.42
C HIS A 79 -7.51 17.14 2.05
N PHE A 80 -7.23 17.99 3.04
CA PHE A 80 -6.68 19.33 2.80
C PHE A 80 -5.36 19.26 2.03
N VAL A 81 -4.43 18.38 2.41
CA VAL A 81 -3.12 18.29 1.74
C VAL A 81 -3.25 17.69 0.33
N THR A 82 -4.15 16.73 0.12
CA THR A 82 -4.32 16.00 -1.15
C THR A 82 -5.32 16.63 -2.12
N GLN A 83 -5.94 17.77 -1.77
CA GLN A 83 -6.94 18.42 -2.60
C GLN A 83 -6.37 18.93 -3.95
N ASP A 84 -5.05 19.06 -4.07
CA ASP A 84 -4.36 19.43 -5.32
C ASP A 84 -3.59 18.20 -5.87
N PRO A 85 -4.13 17.52 -6.90
CA PRO A 85 -3.52 16.33 -7.47
C PRO A 85 -2.19 16.60 -8.17
N ASP A 86 -1.96 17.82 -8.66
CA ASP A 86 -0.71 18.19 -9.34
C ASP A 86 0.45 18.29 -8.36
N LEU A 87 0.17 18.72 -7.13
CA LEU A 87 1.15 18.69 -6.03
C LEU A 87 1.47 17.25 -5.60
N CYS A 88 0.46 16.40 -5.44
CA CYS A 88 0.66 15.01 -5.00
C CYS A 88 1.30 14.10 -6.05
N SER A 89 1.15 14.40 -7.34
CA SER A 89 1.73 13.61 -8.45
C SER A 89 3.22 13.85 -8.70
N GLY A 90 3.88 14.68 -7.89
CA GLY A 90 5.34 14.89 -7.96
C GLY A 90 5.78 15.80 -9.11
N ARG A 91 4.87 16.57 -9.71
CA ARG A 91 5.19 17.54 -10.78
C ARG A 91 6.10 18.68 -10.31
N ILE A 92 6.17 18.95 -9.01
CA ILE A 92 7.05 19.96 -8.39
C ILE A 92 8.53 19.67 -8.68
N ARG A 93 8.95 18.40 -8.79
CA ARG A 93 10.31 18.01 -9.18
C ARG A 93 10.45 17.77 -10.68
N GLY A 94 10.26 18.83 -11.45
CA GLY A 94 10.58 18.87 -12.87
C GLY A 94 11.86 18.07 -13.20
N ASN A 95 11.72 17.09 -14.09
CA ASN A 95 12.78 16.34 -14.79
C ASN A 95 13.68 15.33 -14.05
N ILE A 96 13.82 15.28 -12.72
CA ILE A 96 14.67 14.24 -12.08
C ILE A 96 13.87 12.97 -11.71
N ALA A 97 12.55 13.08 -11.55
CA ALA A 97 11.70 11.96 -11.14
C ALA A 97 10.92 11.27 -12.29
N ARG A 98 11.10 11.72 -13.55
CA ARG A 98 10.46 11.15 -14.75
C ARG A 98 10.95 9.74 -15.13
N GLY A 99 11.78 9.12 -14.29
CA GLY A 99 12.30 7.78 -14.53
C GLY A 99 11.62 6.66 -13.74
N ARG A 100 10.85 6.96 -12.67
CA ARG A 100 10.34 5.89 -11.76
C ARG A 100 9.05 6.18 -10.99
N LEU A 101 8.43 7.35 -11.13
CA LEU A 101 7.12 7.60 -10.51
C LEU A 101 5.95 7.34 -11.45
N ASP A 102 6.23 7.11 -12.74
CA ASP A 102 5.28 6.48 -13.65
C ASP A 102 5.07 5.02 -13.23
N ALA A 103 4.06 4.84 -12.37
CA ALA A 103 3.13 3.73 -12.40
C ALA A 103 3.72 2.34 -12.74
N GLY A 104 4.61 1.85 -11.87
CA GLY A 104 4.48 0.45 -11.49
C GLY A 104 3.22 0.28 -10.62
N PRO A 105 2.52 -0.87 -10.63
CA PRO A 105 1.31 -1.14 -9.82
C PRO A 105 1.52 -1.14 -8.29
N HIS A 106 2.61 -0.56 -7.80
CA HIS A 106 3.14 -0.71 -6.45
C HIS A 106 3.56 0.63 -5.86
N SER A 107 2.66 1.60 -5.78
CA SER A 107 2.73 2.53 -4.64
C SER A 107 2.37 1.72 -3.40
N THR A 108 3.38 1.11 -2.75
CA THR A 108 3.19 0.17 -1.64
C THR A 108 2.47 0.77 -0.43
N LEU A 109 2.31 2.09 -0.37
CA LEU A 109 1.67 2.81 0.72
C LEU A 109 0.56 3.73 0.21
N SER A 110 -0.58 3.73 0.91
CA SER A 110 -1.67 4.67 0.68
C SER A 110 -1.25 6.11 1.00
N HIS A 111 -1.97 7.13 0.50
CA HIS A 111 -1.70 8.52 0.86
C HIS A 111 -1.78 8.74 2.38
N ALA A 112 -2.72 8.05 3.06
CA ALA A 112 -2.85 8.09 4.51
C ALA A 112 -1.58 7.54 5.21
N ASP A 113 -1.06 6.40 4.77
CA ASP A 113 0.15 5.80 5.35
C ASP A 113 1.42 6.63 5.04
N GLN A 114 1.48 7.23 3.86
CA GLN A 114 2.57 8.14 3.51
C GLN A 114 2.55 9.39 4.39
N LEU A 115 1.38 9.97 4.63
CA LEU A 115 1.22 11.08 5.56
C LEU A 115 1.57 10.67 6.99
N LEU A 116 1.10 9.50 7.45
CA LEU A 116 1.45 8.95 8.76
C LEU A 116 2.97 8.83 8.94
N LEU A 117 3.69 8.34 7.92
CA LEU A 117 5.15 8.24 7.91
C LEU A 117 5.81 9.61 8.13
N VAL A 118 5.35 10.62 7.39
CA VAL A 118 5.86 11.99 7.48
C VAL A 118 5.56 12.59 8.85
N MET A 119 4.34 12.41 9.35
CA MET A 119 3.94 12.89 10.67
C MET A 119 4.73 12.21 11.80
N CYS A 120 5.01 10.91 11.71
CA CYS A 120 5.87 10.21 12.66
C CYS A 120 7.26 10.84 12.73
N ARG A 121 7.83 11.19 11.57
CA ARG A 121 9.14 11.82 11.51
C ARG A 121 9.12 13.26 12.03
N LEU A 122 8.10 14.05 11.70
CA LEU A 122 7.93 15.42 12.22
C LEU A 122 7.70 15.44 13.74
N ARG A 123 6.91 14.51 14.25
CA ARG A 123 6.47 14.50 15.65
C ARG A 123 7.47 13.82 16.60
N LEU A 124 8.04 12.70 16.17
CA LEU A 124 8.89 11.83 17.00
C LEU A 124 10.36 11.83 16.59
N GLY A 125 10.70 12.43 15.44
CA GLY A 125 12.09 12.48 14.96
C GLY A 125 12.65 11.13 14.51
N LEU A 126 11.79 10.17 14.11
CA LEU A 126 12.23 8.82 13.74
C LEU A 126 13.19 8.83 12.54
N LEU A 127 14.25 8.01 12.63
CA LEU A 127 15.23 7.82 11.56
C LEU A 127 14.61 7.12 10.35
N LEU A 128 15.20 7.32 9.17
CA LEU A 128 14.68 6.71 7.93
C LEU A 128 14.69 5.18 8.00
N GLN A 129 15.72 4.61 8.64
CA GLN A 129 15.84 3.16 8.86
C GLN A 129 14.71 2.60 9.74
N ASP A 130 14.32 3.32 10.80
CA ASP A 130 13.22 2.88 11.68
C ASP A 130 11.88 2.92 10.95
N LEU A 131 11.64 4.00 10.19
CA LEU A 131 10.45 4.12 9.35
C LEU A 131 10.41 3.02 8.27
N ALA A 132 11.54 2.72 7.64
CA ALA A 132 11.66 1.64 6.65
C ALA A 132 11.28 0.29 7.27
N TYR A 133 11.76 0.02 8.49
CA TYR A 133 11.42 -1.19 9.24
C TYR A 133 9.91 -1.27 9.57
N ARG A 134 9.32 -0.20 10.10
CA ARG A 134 7.90 -0.15 10.50
C ARG A 134 6.96 -0.33 9.32
N PHE A 135 7.20 0.42 8.24
CA PHE A 135 6.35 0.41 7.04
C PHE A 135 6.70 -0.72 6.06
N ARG A 136 7.72 -1.55 6.36
CA ARG A 136 8.18 -2.67 5.51
C ARG A 136 8.53 -2.23 4.08
N ILE A 137 9.13 -1.05 3.95
CA ILE A 137 9.60 -0.49 2.67
C ILE A 137 11.10 -0.20 2.73
N SER A 138 11.72 0.06 1.59
CA SER A 138 13.14 0.42 1.56
C SER A 138 13.38 1.84 2.10
N GLU A 139 14.53 2.08 2.71
CA GLU A 139 14.94 3.41 3.19
C GLU A 139 14.95 4.45 2.06
N THR A 140 15.35 4.03 0.86
CA THR A 140 15.28 4.85 -0.36
C THR A 140 13.85 5.27 -0.72
N THR A 141 12.85 4.46 -0.39
CA THR A 141 11.43 4.77 -0.60
C THR A 141 10.93 5.72 0.48
N VAL A 142 11.30 5.50 1.75
CA VAL A 142 11.00 6.43 2.87
C VAL A 142 11.55 7.83 2.56
N SER A 143 12.80 7.93 2.11
CA SER A 143 13.43 9.21 1.76
C SER A 143 12.69 9.95 0.65
N ARG A 144 12.26 9.22 -0.40
CA ARG A 144 11.46 9.81 -1.48
C ARG A 144 10.08 10.28 -1.00
N VAL A 145 9.39 9.47 -0.19
CA VAL A 145 8.10 9.84 0.42
C VAL A 145 8.25 11.09 1.27
N TRP A 146 9.27 11.13 2.13
CA TRP A 146 9.58 12.28 2.98
C TRP A 146 9.74 13.56 2.15
N LEU A 147 10.64 13.56 1.16
CA LEU A 147 10.90 14.74 0.32
C LEU A 147 9.65 15.22 -0.42
N ASN A 148 8.93 14.31 -1.07
CA ASN A 148 7.71 14.64 -1.81
C ASN A 148 6.65 15.28 -0.90
N TRP A 149 6.35 14.64 0.23
CA TRP A 149 5.32 15.14 1.14
C TRP A 149 5.72 16.41 1.87
N THR A 150 7.01 16.64 2.17
CA THR A 150 7.44 17.92 2.74
C THR A 150 7.19 19.08 1.79
N GLU A 151 7.42 18.88 0.49
CA GLU A 151 7.15 19.90 -0.55
C GLU A 151 5.64 20.15 -0.67
N VAL A 152 4.83 19.08 -0.71
CA VAL A 152 3.36 19.20 -0.76
C VAL A 152 2.82 19.92 0.48
N ILE A 153 3.20 19.50 1.68
CA ILE A 153 2.76 20.12 2.93
C ILE A 153 3.19 21.59 2.98
N GLN A 154 4.44 21.91 2.60
CA GLN A 154 4.90 23.29 2.54
C GLN A 154 4.05 24.13 1.59
N ALA A 155 3.80 23.67 0.37
CA ALA A 155 3.00 24.38 -0.62
C ALA A 155 1.57 24.65 -0.10
N ARG A 156 0.95 23.65 0.55
CA ARG A 156 -0.40 23.77 1.10
C ARG A 156 -0.47 24.68 2.31
N LEU A 157 0.52 24.61 3.22
CA LEU A 157 0.55 25.46 4.40
C LEU A 157 0.85 26.93 4.06
N MET A 158 1.64 27.20 3.02
CA MET A 158 1.89 28.58 2.56
C MET A 158 0.62 29.26 1.98
N GLN A 159 -0.34 28.50 1.47
CA GLN A 159 -1.63 29.04 0.99
C GLN A 159 -2.53 29.51 2.14
N VAL A 160 -2.30 29.00 3.35
CA VAL A 160 -3.02 29.46 4.55
C VAL A 160 -2.39 30.79 4.98
N SER A 161 -2.92 31.88 4.44
CA SER A 161 -2.50 33.23 4.81
C SER A 161 -2.65 33.39 6.33
N THR A 162 -1.54 33.51 7.07
CA THR A 162 -1.54 33.86 8.50
C THR A 162 -1.88 35.34 8.71
N LEU A 163 -2.90 35.85 8.02
CA LEU A 163 -3.44 37.19 8.20
C LEU A 163 -4.58 37.12 9.23
N GLN A 164 -4.20 36.92 10.49
CA GLN A 164 -4.91 37.51 11.61
C GLN A 164 -3.90 38.25 12.48
N GLY A 165 -3.40 39.35 11.91
CA GLY A 165 -2.79 40.44 12.65
C GLY A 165 -3.52 41.71 12.24
N SER A 166 -4.67 41.98 12.86
CA SER A 166 -5.20 43.34 12.89
C SER A 166 -4.24 44.15 13.76
N PRO A 167 -3.55 45.19 13.25
CA PRO A 167 -2.95 46.17 14.12
C PRO A 167 -4.08 47.10 14.55
N THR A 168 -4.67 46.82 15.71
CA THR A 168 -5.46 47.81 16.44
C THR A 168 -4.47 48.68 17.19
N VAL A 169 -4.00 49.76 16.55
CA VAL A 169 -3.62 51.02 17.23
C VAL A 169 -4.01 52.16 16.31
#